data_AF-A0A957WB30-F1
#
_entry.id   AF-A0A957WB30-F1
#
_cell.length_a   1.000
_cell.length_b   1.000
_cell.length_c   1.000
_cell.angle_alpha   90.00
_cell.angle_beta   90.00
_cell.angle_gamma   90.00
#
_symmetry.space_group_name_H-M   'P 1'
#
loop_
_entity.id
_entity.type
_entity.pdbx_description
1 polymer ?
#
loop_
_entity_poly.entity_id
_entity_poly.type
_entity_poly.pdbx_seq_one_letter_code
_entity_poly.pdbx_strand_id
1 'polypeptide(L)'
;MSFPAKPEYEQLLYTLPQTYSEVASSSLRLYTISRGTAIVRGSIYFQNGIELRVNEIIDFVAARISDYSYTAFRDNERIRWYDPQPHPENSDLASTFPHHYHTPPNIKRNRQPAPGISFTSPNFATLVADIAGLE
;
A
#
# COMPACT_ATOMS: atom_id res chain seq x y z
N MET A 1 15.83 -7.62 -6.31
CA MET A 1 16.09 -6.28 -5.75
C MET A 1 16.02 -6.40 -4.24
N SER A 2 16.94 -5.76 -3.51
CA SER A 2 16.90 -5.71 -2.04
C SER A 2 15.81 -4.75 -1.59
N PHE A 3 15.17 -5.02 -0.45
CA PHE A 3 14.36 -4.02 0.23
C PHE A 3 15.26 -2.83 0.61
N PRO A 4 14.80 -1.58 0.43
CA PRO A 4 15.64 -0.41 0.62
C PRO A 4 15.96 -0.17 2.10
N ALA A 5 17.11 0.46 2.35
CA ALA A 5 17.47 0.93 3.68
C ALA A 5 16.52 2.06 4.13
N LYS A 6 16.46 2.33 5.44
CA LYS A 6 15.57 3.36 5.99
C LYS A 6 15.67 4.73 5.30
N PRO A 7 16.87 5.32 5.07
CA PRO A 7 16.97 6.62 4.41
C PRO A 7 16.42 6.62 2.98
N GLU A 8 16.60 5.51 2.26
CA GLU A 8 16.09 5.34 0.90
C GLU A 8 14.56 5.18 0.90
N TYR A 9 14.01 4.47 1.89
CA TYR A 9 12.56 4.35 2.07
C TYR A 9 11.93 5.70 2.42
N GLU A 10 12.56 6.48 3.31
CA GLU A 10 12.12 7.85 3.65
C GLU A 10 12.19 8.77 2.44
N GLN A 11 13.26 8.70 1.65
CA GLN A 11 13.38 9.46 0.41
C GLN A 11 12.23 9.11 -0.54
N LEU A 12 12.00 7.82 -0.81
CA LEU A 12 10.90 7.36 -1.65
C LEU A 12 9.56 7.93 -1.18
N LEU A 13 9.30 7.89 0.13
CA LEU A 13 8.06 8.36 0.74
C LEU A 13 7.85 9.87 0.51
N TYR A 14 8.89 10.66 0.74
CA TYR A 14 8.78 12.12 0.71
C TYR A 14 8.92 12.71 -0.68
N THR A 15 9.33 11.90 -1.67
CA THR A 15 9.37 12.30 -3.08
C THR A 15 8.16 11.82 -3.88
N LEU A 16 7.15 11.18 -3.27
CA LEU A 16 6.00 10.62 -4.00
C LEU A 16 5.33 11.63 -4.96
N PRO A 17 4.98 12.87 -4.55
CA PRO A 17 4.38 13.84 -5.47
C PRO A 17 5.31 14.33 -6.59
N GLN A 18 6.63 14.24 -6.41
CA GLN A 18 7.62 14.61 -7.42
C GLN A 18 7.89 13.47 -8.41
N THR A 19 7.76 12.22 -7.95
CA THR A 19 8.00 11.02 -8.74
C THR A 19 6.79 10.62 -9.58
N TYR A 20 5.58 10.81 -9.07
CA TYR A 20 4.35 10.37 -9.71
C TYR A 20 3.41 11.54 -9.97
N SER A 21 3.14 11.85 -11.24
CA SER A 21 2.25 12.95 -11.63
C SER A 21 0.79 12.75 -11.21
N GLU A 22 0.40 11.50 -10.97
CA GLU A 22 -0.92 11.08 -10.51
C GLU A 22 -1.16 11.44 -9.05
N VAL A 23 -0.10 11.69 -8.28
CA VAL A 23 -0.15 12.09 -6.88
C VAL A 23 -0.21 13.61 -6.78
N ALA A 24 -1.33 14.13 -6.29
CA ALA A 24 -1.51 15.56 -6.04
C ALA A 24 -0.75 16.02 -4.79
N SER A 25 -0.79 15.21 -3.72
CA SER A 25 -0.04 15.49 -2.49
C SER A 25 0.08 14.23 -1.62
N SER A 26 0.96 14.27 -0.62
CA SER A 26 1.13 13.19 0.35
C SER A 26 1.33 13.75 1.75
N SER A 27 0.63 13.19 2.73
CA SER A 27 0.82 13.44 4.16
C SER A 27 1.58 12.31 4.84
N LEU A 28 2.10 11.33 4.09
CA LEU A 28 2.77 10.18 4.65
C LEU A 28 3.97 10.59 5.49
N ARG A 29 4.12 9.91 6.63
CA ARG A 29 5.22 10.06 7.56
C ARG A 29 5.73 8.70 7.98
N LEU A 30 7.05 8.60 8.15
CA LEU A 30 7.71 7.46 8.75
C LEU A 30 8.05 7.78 10.20
N TYR A 31 7.60 6.95 11.13
CA TYR A 31 7.87 7.05 12.56
C TYR A 31 8.68 5.85 13.02
N THR A 32 9.85 6.07 13.60
CA THR A 32 10.64 4.99 14.16
C THR A 32 10.06 4.56 15.50
N ILE A 33 9.77 3.28 15.66
CA ILE A 33 9.21 2.72 16.91
C ILE A 33 10.22 1.85 17.67
N SER A 34 11.30 1.42 17.01
CA SER A 34 12.42 0.70 17.62
C SER A 34 13.69 0.95 16.80
N ARG A 35 14.84 0.40 17.21
CA ARG A 35 16.11 0.52 16.46
C ARG A 35 16.00 0.04 15.00
N GLY A 36 15.15 -0.95 14.73
CA GLY A 36 15.03 -1.60 13.42
C GLY A 36 13.65 -1.48 12.77
N THR A 37 12.66 -0.94 13.48
CA THR A 37 11.27 -0.98 13.04
C THR A 37 10.70 0.43 12.93
N ALA A 38 9.90 0.66 11.89
CA ALA A 38 9.18 1.90 11.70
C ALA A 38 7.72 1.65 11.29
N ILE A 39 6.89 2.66 11.49
CA ILE A 39 5.53 2.72 10.97
C ILE A 39 5.48 3.80 9.89
N VAL A 40 4.88 3.50 8.74
CA VAL A 40 4.49 4.51 7.75
C VAL A 40 3.00 4.74 7.87
N ARG A 41 2.59 6.00 8.03
CA ARG A 41 1.17 6.34 8.16
C ARG A 41 0.85 7.68 7.53
N GLY A 42 -0.37 7.79 7.00
CA GLY A 42 -0.95 9.03 6.47
C GLY A 42 -1.77 8.72 5.22
N SER A 43 -1.85 9.70 4.32
CA SER A 43 -2.62 9.58 3.09
C SER A 43 -1.82 10.05 1.87
N ILE A 44 -2.08 9.42 0.74
CA ILE A 44 -1.72 9.91 -0.60
C ILE A 44 -3.02 10.42 -1.23
N TYR A 45 -2.99 11.64 -1.76
CA TYR A 45 -4.12 12.24 -2.46
C TYR A 45 -3.83 12.26 -3.95
N PHE A 46 -4.73 11.69 -4.74
CA PHE A 46 -4.58 11.53 -6.18
C PHE A 46 -5.30 12.63 -6.96
N GLN A 47 -4.85 12.90 -8.18
CA GLN A 47 -5.47 13.87 -9.09
C GLN A 47 -6.93 13.51 -9.44
N ASN A 48 -7.27 12.21 -9.43
CA ASN A 48 -8.64 11.72 -9.69
C ASN A 48 -9.58 11.80 -8.47
N GLY A 49 -9.19 12.52 -7.41
CA GLY A 49 -10.00 12.73 -6.22
C GLY A 49 -10.00 11.58 -5.22
N ILE A 50 -9.21 10.52 -5.45
CA ILE A 50 -9.10 9.41 -4.50
C ILE A 50 -8.09 9.73 -3.38
N GLU A 51 -8.45 9.38 -2.14
CA GLU A 51 -7.54 9.33 -0.99
C GLU A 51 -7.12 7.88 -0.75
N LEU A 52 -5.82 7.57 -0.84
CA LEU A 52 -5.26 6.30 -0.36
C LEU A 52 -4.68 6.47 1.04
N ARG A 53 -5.36 5.92 2.04
CA ARG A 53 -4.83 5.82 3.41
C ARG A 53 -3.86 4.66 3.51
N VAL A 54 -2.68 4.92 4.06
CA VAL A 54 -1.59 3.97 4.18
C VAL A 54 -1.27 3.74 5.65
N ASN A 55 -1.08 2.47 6.01
CA ASN A 55 -0.50 2.04 7.26
C ASN A 55 0.43 0.86 6.98
N GLU A 56 1.74 1.00 7.21
CA GLU A 56 2.73 -0.08 7.07
C GLU A 56 3.52 -0.22 8.37
N ILE A 57 3.89 -1.46 8.70
CA ILE A 57 4.92 -1.75 9.69
C ILE A 57 6.12 -2.28 8.92
N ILE A 58 7.26 -1.60 9.02
CA ILE A 58 8.49 -1.94 8.31
C ILE A 58 9.51 -2.48 9.31
N ASP A 59 10.09 -3.63 9.01
CA ASP A 59 11.25 -4.19 9.70
C ASP A 59 12.48 -4.06 8.80
N PHE A 60 13.32 -3.06 9.08
CA PHE A 60 14.55 -2.82 8.33
C PHE A 60 15.67 -3.83 8.67
N VAL A 61 15.58 -4.54 9.80
CA VAL A 61 16.54 -5.60 10.14
C VAL A 61 16.24 -6.85 9.31
N ALA A 62 14.96 -7.19 9.18
CA ALA A 62 14.49 -8.27 8.31
C ALA A 62 14.32 -7.85 6.84
N ALA A 63 14.59 -6.58 6.51
CA ALA A 63 14.48 -6.02 5.17
C ALA A 63 13.11 -6.31 4.51
N ARG A 64 12.01 -6.00 5.23
CA ARG A 64 10.64 -6.26 4.75
C ARG A 64 9.59 -5.31 5.33
N ILE A 65 8.45 -5.25 4.65
CA ILE A 65 7.18 -4.87 5.28
C ILE A 65 6.71 -6.08 6.11
N SER A 66 6.47 -5.87 7.39
CA SER A 66 5.98 -6.90 8.30
C SER A 66 4.46 -7.02 8.30
N ASP A 67 3.77 -5.90 8.08
CA ASP A 67 2.31 -5.84 7.93
C ASP A 67 1.91 -4.55 7.20
N TYR A 68 0.74 -4.53 6.56
CA TYR A 68 0.21 -3.34 5.91
C TYR A 68 -1.32 -3.31 5.82
N SER A 69 -1.85 -2.10 5.61
CA SER A 69 -3.21 -1.87 5.13
C SER A 69 -3.22 -0.62 4.26
N TYR A 70 -3.77 -0.74 3.05
CA TYR A 70 -3.97 0.40 2.14
C TYR A 70 -5.45 0.52 1.83
N THR A 71 -6.07 1.67 2.08
CA THR A 71 -7.51 1.85 1.89
C THR A 71 -7.80 3.08 1.04
N ALA A 72 -8.40 2.86 -0.13
CA ALA A 72 -8.78 3.93 -1.04
C ALA A 72 -10.21 4.40 -0.78
N PHE A 73 -10.38 5.72 -0.74
CA PHE A 73 -11.66 6.39 -0.55
C PHE A 73 -11.95 7.34 -1.71
N ARG A 74 -13.20 7.35 -2.15
CA ARG A 74 -13.78 8.40 -3.00
C ARG A 74 -15.02 8.93 -2.28
N ASP A 75 -15.09 10.25 -2.07
CA ASP A 75 -16.21 10.89 -1.38
C ASP A 75 -16.56 10.24 -0.02
N ASN A 76 -15.52 9.91 0.77
CA ASN A 76 -15.60 9.16 2.04
C ASN A 76 -16.16 7.72 1.94
N GLU A 77 -16.45 7.21 0.74
CA GLU A 77 -16.77 5.81 0.52
C GLU A 77 -15.51 5.01 0.23
N ARG A 78 -15.36 3.88 0.92
CA ARG A 78 -14.25 2.96 0.67
C ARG A 78 -14.51 2.17 -0.62
N ILE A 79 -13.67 2.42 -1.62
CA ILE A 79 -13.77 1.81 -2.96
C ILE A 79 -12.72 0.73 -3.21
N ARG A 80 -11.62 0.72 -2.45
CA ARG A 80 -10.61 -0.33 -2.53
C ARG A 80 -9.92 -0.52 -1.19
N TRP A 81 -9.54 -1.74 -0.84
CA TRP A 81 -8.81 -2.02 0.39
C TRP A 81 -7.87 -3.19 0.20
N TYR A 82 -6.61 -3.01 0.53
CA TYR A 82 -5.55 -4.01 0.44
C TYR A 82 -5.16 -4.45 1.85
N ASP A 83 -5.04 -5.74 2.05
CA ASP A 83 -4.50 -6.32 3.28
C ASP A 83 -3.83 -7.68 3.00
N PRO A 84 -2.98 -8.16 3.91
CA PRO A 84 -2.31 -9.46 3.77
C PRO A 84 -2.98 -10.57 4.61
N GLN A 85 -4.27 -10.47 4.97
CA GLN A 85 -4.94 -11.55 5.70
C GLN A 85 -4.94 -12.84 4.86
N PRO A 86 -4.34 -13.94 5.34
CA PRO A 86 -4.28 -15.16 4.55
C PRO A 86 -5.67 -15.76 4.31
N HIS A 87 -5.92 -16.16 3.07
CA HIS A 87 -7.12 -16.89 2.62
C HIS A 87 -6.72 -18.16 1.85
N PRO A 88 -6.07 -19.15 2.49
CA PRO A 88 -5.59 -20.36 1.81
C PRO A 88 -6.72 -21.19 1.19
N GLU A 89 -7.95 -21.04 1.68
CA GLU A 89 -9.16 -21.68 1.15
C GLU A 89 -9.61 -21.14 -0.21
N ASN A 90 -9.16 -19.94 -0.59
CA ASN A 90 -9.57 -19.29 -1.83
C ASN A 90 -8.49 -19.48 -2.90
N SER A 91 -8.72 -20.43 -3.81
CA SER A 91 -7.79 -20.73 -4.92
C SER A 91 -7.55 -19.56 -5.85
N ASP A 92 -8.51 -18.64 -5.97
CA ASP A 92 -8.40 -17.50 -6.88
C ASP A 92 -7.32 -16.51 -6.44
N LEU A 93 -6.98 -16.49 -5.15
CA LEU A 93 -5.97 -15.61 -4.56
C LEU A 93 -4.56 -16.23 -4.50
N ALA A 94 -4.42 -17.50 -4.91
CA ALA A 94 -3.18 -18.25 -4.74
C ALA A 94 -1.98 -17.60 -5.44
N SER A 95 -2.19 -16.91 -6.58
CA SER A 95 -1.14 -16.28 -7.37
C SER A 95 -0.46 -15.10 -6.66
N THR A 96 -1.11 -14.50 -5.67
CA THR A 96 -0.60 -13.34 -4.93
C THR A 96 -0.60 -13.57 -3.43
N PHE A 97 -0.78 -14.80 -2.96
CA PHE A 97 -0.90 -15.13 -1.54
C PHE A 97 0.26 -14.52 -0.70
N PRO A 98 -0.03 -13.85 0.44
CA PRO A 98 -1.35 -13.60 1.03
C PRO A 98 -2.01 -12.28 0.57
N HIS A 99 -1.37 -11.57 -0.36
CA HIS A 99 -1.74 -10.24 -0.81
C HIS A 99 -3.00 -10.29 -1.67
N HIS A 100 -3.98 -9.48 -1.30
CA HIS A 100 -5.19 -9.30 -2.07
C HIS A 100 -5.74 -7.89 -1.86
N TYR A 101 -6.71 -7.52 -2.67
CA TYR A 101 -7.53 -6.34 -2.42
C TYR A 101 -9.01 -6.67 -2.47
N HIS A 102 -9.79 -5.80 -1.87
CA HIS A 102 -11.24 -5.82 -1.78
C HIS A 102 -11.79 -4.70 -2.67
N THR A 103 -12.83 -4.98 -3.45
CA THR A 103 -13.47 -4.00 -4.34
C THR A 103 -15.00 -4.14 -4.34
N PRO A 104 -15.79 -3.08 -4.57
CA PRO A 104 -17.22 -3.21 -4.82
C PRO A 104 -17.55 -4.14 -6.00
N PRO A 105 -18.76 -4.73 -6.05
CA PRO A 105 -19.80 -4.69 -5.03
C PRO A 105 -19.46 -5.58 -3.81
N ASN A 106 -20.13 -5.34 -2.68
CA ASN A 106 -19.94 -6.09 -1.43
C ASN A 106 -18.46 -6.22 -1.02
N ILE A 107 -17.79 -5.08 -0.88
CA ILE A 107 -16.33 -4.98 -0.71
C ILE A 107 -15.77 -5.95 0.33
N LYS A 108 -16.45 -6.19 1.46
CA LYS A 108 -15.99 -7.11 2.51
C LYS A 108 -15.84 -8.58 2.08
N ARG A 109 -16.42 -8.97 0.94
CA ARG A 109 -16.41 -10.34 0.43
C ARG A 109 -15.85 -10.47 -0.98
N ASN A 110 -15.69 -9.38 -1.71
CA ASN A 110 -15.22 -9.40 -3.08
C ASN A 110 -13.71 -9.13 -3.13
N ARG A 111 -12.95 -10.22 -3.00
CA ARG A 111 -11.49 -10.23 -2.99
C ARG A 111 -10.95 -10.52 -4.38
N GLN A 112 -9.86 -9.85 -4.73
CA GLN A 112 -9.15 -10.00 -5.98
C GLN A 112 -7.65 -10.15 -5.70
N PRO A 113 -6.91 -10.89 -6.51
CA PRO A 113 -5.45 -10.95 -6.42
C PRO A 113 -4.85 -9.55 -6.47
N ALA A 114 -3.72 -9.33 -5.79
CA ALA A 114 -3.01 -8.05 -5.81
C ALA A 114 -1.59 -8.20 -6.41
N PRO A 115 -1.46 -8.37 -7.75
CA PRO A 115 -0.16 -8.50 -8.38
C PRO A 115 0.74 -7.29 -8.10
N GLY A 116 2.00 -7.55 -7.79
CA GLY A 116 2.97 -6.49 -7.49
C GLY A 116 2.89 -5.91 -6.08
N ILE A 117 1.94 -6.36 -5.24
CA ILE A 117 1.99 -6.13 -3.80
C ILE A 117 2.87 -7.20 -3.15
N SER A 118 3.75 -6.79 -2.24
CA SER A 118 4.77 -7.64 -1.66
C SER A 118 5.17 -7.20 -0.25
N PHE A 119 5.76 -8.12 0.50
CA PHE A 119 6.50 -7.81 1.71
C PHE A 119 7.96 -7.43 1.46
N THR A 120 8.55 -7.82 0.32
CA THR A 120 9.99 -7.69 0.06
C THR A 120 10.34 -6.52 -0.86
N SER A 121 9.37 -5.70 -1.22
CA SER A 121 9.58 -4.46 -1.99
C SER A 121 8.58 -3.38 -1.55
N PRO A 122 8.91 -2.08 -1.68
CA PRO A 122 7.93 -1.01 -1.48
C PRO A 122 6.74 -1.15 -2.43
N ASN A 123 5.54 -0.92 -1.93
CA ASN A 123 4.30 -1.14 -2.70
C ASN A 123 3.81 0.10 -3.46
N PHE A 124 4.44 1.27 -3.27
CA PHE A 124 3.92 2.54 -3.77
C PHE A 124 3.79 2.64 -5.29
N ALA A 125 4.71 2.07 -6.06
CA ALA A 125 4.59 2.09 -7.53
C ALA A 125 3.33 1.35 -8.00
N THR A 126 3.11 0.14 -7.47
CA THR A 126 1.93 -0.69 -7.73
C THR A 126 0.65 0.03 -7.29
N LEU A 127 0.64 0.56 -6.07
CA LEU A 127 -0.53 1.26 -5.51
C LEU A 127 -0.86 2.53 -6.29
N VAL A 128 0.14 3.31 -6.68
CA VAL A 128 -0.09 4.55 -7.44
C VAL A 128 -0.67 4.24 -8.80
N ALA A 129 -0.09 3.29 -9.55
CA ALA A 129 -0.58 2.90 -10.86
C ALA A 129 -2.02 2.36 -10.79
N ASP A 130 -2.31 1.51 -9.79
CA ASP A 130 -3.64 0.97 -9.62
C ASP A 130 -4.68 2.03 -9.26
N ILE A 131 -4.42 2.86 -8.25
CA ILE A 131 -5.38 3.86 -7.76
C ILE A 131 -5.61 4.97 -8.78
N ALA A 132 -4.57 5.36 -9.55
CA ALA A 132 -4.72 6.32 -10.62
C ALA A 132 -5.60 5.81 -11.78
N GLY A 133 -5.60 4.49 -12.03
CA GLY A 133 -6.42 3.85 -13.05
C GLY A 133 -7.89 3.63 -12.67
N LEU A 134 -8.31 4.03 -11.47
CA LEU A 134 -9.70 3.91 -11.04
C LEU A 134 -10.51 5.12 -11.55
N GLU A 135 -11.48 4.84 -12.43
CA GLU A 135 -12.49 5.80 -12.91
C GLU A 135 -13.60 6.04 -11.89
#